data_AF-A0A7S2PZF6-F1
#
_entry.id   AF-A0A7S2PZF6-F1
#
_cell.length_a   1.000
_cell.length_b   1.000
_cell.length_c   1.000
_cell.angle_alpha   90.00
_cell.angle_beta   90.00
_cell.angle_gamma   90.00
#
_symmetry.space_group_name_H-M   'P 1'
#
loop_
_entity.id
_entity.type
_entity.pdbx_description
1 polymer ?
#
loop_
_entity_poly.entity_id
_entity_poly.type
_entity_poly.pdbx_seq_one_letter_code
_entity_poly.pdbx_strand_id
1 'polypeptide(L)'
;LKVIKPVRPARRYRSSGMAPSVDTVIFVDIDGVLNVGIRDHDNAPLLLNLQNCNVALSYKDTSAFKPNERECIEKVAAVAKRHLGSAENGEYMDFACSSTQHYSSVLIQRLASIIREAGGHASVVLSSNWRKPKYAARVRQLEREVSKHLGEEFRF
;
A
#
# COMPACT_ATOMS: atom_id res chain seq x y z
N LEU A 1 -31.07 47.21 10.19
CA LEU A 1 -31.15 45.87 10.82
C LEU A 1 -31.82 44.92 9.84
N LYS A 2 -31.08 43.99 9.21
CA LYS A 2 -31.62 43.03 8.23
C LYS A 2 -32.37 41.92 8.96
N VAL A 3 -33.64 41.72 8.63
CA VAL A 3 -34.47 40.63 9.14
C VAL A 3 -33.97 39.31 8.57
N ILE A 4 -33.45 38.43 9.44
CA ILE A 4 -33.05 37.07 9.09
C ILE A 4 -34.34 36.24 8.97
N LYS A 5 -34.64 35.71 7.76
CA LYS A 5 -35.75 34.77 7.57
C LYS A 5 -35.36 33.39 8.13
N PRO A 6 -36.28 32.68 8.80
CA PRO A 6 -35.97 31.36 9.32
C PRO A 6 -35.70 30.36 8.18
N VAL A 7 -34.59 29.65 8.29
CA VAL A 7 -34.24 28.52 7.42
C VAL A 7 -35.29 27.43 7.68
N ARG A 8 -36.02 27.03 6.63
CA ARG A 8 -36.96 25.90 6.74
C ARG A 8 -36.16 24.65 7.10
N PRO A 9 -36.60 23.82 8.06
CA PRO A 9 -35.93 22.57 8.35
C PRO A 9 -35.90 21.72 7.08
N ALA A 10 -34.74 21.14 6.78
CA ALA A 10 -34.57 20.21 5.68
C ALA A 10 -35.66 19.14 5.78
N ARG A 11 -36.38 18.94 4.67
CA ARG A 11 -37.44 17.95 4.52
C ARG A 11 -36.86 16.60 4.96
N ARG A 12 -37.28 16.09 6.12
CA ARG A 12 -36.96 14.72 6.54
C ARG A 12 -37.59 13.79 5.51
N TYR A 13 -36.78 13.31 4.56
CA TYR A 13 -37.16 12.17 3.76
C TYR A 13 -37.33 10.99 4.72
N ARG A 14 -38.58 10.61 4.95
CA ARG A 14 -38.89 9.25 5.41
C ARG A 14 -38.52 8.33 4.25
N SER A 15 -37.31 7.79 4.26
CA SER A 15 -36.91 6.72 3.34
C SER A 15 -37.29 5.38 3.95
N SER A 16 -38.52 4.93 3.68
CA SER A 16 -38.75 3.50 3.47
C SER A 16 -38.23 3.19 2.06
N GLY A 17 -36.96 2.78 1.94
CA GLY A 17 -36.33 2.48 0.65
C GLY A 17 -34.82 2.37 0.81
N MET A 18 -34.26 1.24 0.37
CA MET A 18 -32.82 0.97 0.32
C MET A 18 -32.06 2.21 -0.13
N ALA A 19 -30.99 2.56 0.59
CA ALA A 19 -30.02 3.52 0.09
C ALA A 19 -29.57 3.08 -1.32
N PRO A 20 -29.39 4.01 -2.28
CA PRO A 20 -28.96 3.64 -3.62
C PRO A 20 -27.64 2.85 -3.52
N SER A 21 -27.58 1.71 -4.20
CA SER A 21 -26.34 0.92 -4.31
C SER A 21 -25.30 1.77 -5.02
N VAL A 22 -24.19 2.05 -4.33
CA VAL A 22 -23.06 2.77 -4.91
C VAL A 22 -22.07 1.73 -5.40
N ASP A 23 -21.74 1.79 -6.69
CA ASP A 23 -20.64 1.00 -7.24
C ASP A 23 -19.31 1.67 -6.88
N THR A 24 -18.40 0.90 -6.27
CA THR A 24 -17.07 1.37 -5.87
C THR A 24 -16.02 0.82 -6.83
N VAL A 25 -15.18 1.69 -7.38
CA VAL A 25 -14.03 1.28 -8.19
C VAL A 25 -12.75 1.64 -7.47
N ILE A 26 -11.92 0.64 -7.18
CA ILE A 26 -10.64 0.79 -6.49
C ILE A 26 -9.51 0.57 -7.50
N PHE A 27 -8.77 1.63 -7.83
CA PHE A 27 -7.56 1.50 -8.62
C PHE A 27 -6.36 1.22 -7.71
N VAL A 28 -5.66 0.12 -7.96
CA VAL A 28 -4.55 -0.35 -7.14
C VAL A 28 -3.26 -0.32 -7.93
N ASP A 29 -2.32 0.51 -7.50
CA ASP A 29 -0.92 0.40 -7.92
C ASP A 29 -0.16 -0.54 -6.99
N ILE A 30 1.04 -0.98 -7.39
CA ILE A 30 1.93 -1.82 -6.59
C ILE A 30 3.09 -0.98 -6.06
N ASP A 31 3.81 -0.33 -6.96
CA ASP A 31 5.07 0.33 -6.64
C ASP A 31 4.82 1.63 -5.87
N GLY A 32 5.18 1.64 -4.59
CA GLY A 32 4.89 2.75 -3.67
C GLY A 32 3.48 2.73 -3.05
N VAL A 33 2.67 1.70 -3.32
CA VAL A 33 1.33 1.53 -2.73
C VAL A 33 1.19 0.22 -1.96
N LEU A 34 1.53 -0.91 -2.57
CA LEU A 34 1.58 -2.22 -1.89
C LEU A 34 3.01 -2.64 -1.53
N ASN A 35 4.01 -1.83 -1.88
CA ASN A 35 5.39 -1.98 -1.45
C ASN A 35 6.00 -0.61 -1.08
N VAL A 36 7.16 -0.65 -0.44
CA VAL A 36 7.92 0.56 -0.08
C VAL A 36 9.13 0.66 -1.01
N GLY A 37 9.15 1.70 -1.84
CA GLY A 37 10.29 2.06 -2.66
C GLY A 37 11.13 3.17 -2.03
N ILE A 38 12.44 3.00 -2.01
CA ILE A 38 13.40 4.03 -1.63
C ILE A 38 13.83 4.73 -2.90
N ARG A 39 13.50 6.03 -3.01
CA ARG A 39 13.90 6.84 -4.16
C ARG A 39 15.41 7.03 -4.16
N ASP A 40 16.04 6.75 -5.30
CA ASP A 40 17.48 6.92 -5.50
C ASP A 40 17.75 7.76 -6.75
N HIS A 41 17.63 9.09 -6.62
CA HIS A 41 17.85 10.06 -7.71
C HIS A 41 17.23 9.62 -9.06
N ASP A 42 18.05 9.49 -10.10
CA ASP A 42 17.68 9.11 -11.46
C ASP A 42 17.63 7.58 -11.68
N ASN A 43 17.95 6.79 -10.64
CA ASN A 43 17.90 5.33 -10.70
C ASN A 43 16.48 4.80 -10.42
N ALA A 44 16.27 3.55 -10.81
CA ALA A 44 15.06 2.82 -10.41
C ALA A 44 14.98 2.76 -8.87
N PRO A 45 13.81 3.00 -8.26
CA PRO A 45 13.66 2.94 -6.81
C PRO A 45 14.12 1.59 -6.25
N LEU A 46 14.85 1.62 -5.14
CA LEU A 46 15.27 0.42 -4.43
C LEU A 46 14.08 -0.12 -3.64
N LEU A 47 13.72 -1.38 -3.87
CA LEU A 47 12.65 -2.03 -3.12
C LEU A 47 13.11 -2.34 -1.70
N LEU A 48 12.37 -1.83 -0.71
CA LEU A 48 12.60 -2.15 0.70
C LEU A 48 12.15 -3.59 0.96
N ASN A 49 13.12 -4.47 1.18
CA ASN A 49 12.89 -5.87 1.54
C ASN A 49 13.67 -6.24 2.81
N LEU A 50 13.19 -7.26 3.51
CA LEU A 50 13.74 -7.68 4.80
C LEU A 50 15.22 -8.07 4.74
N GLN A 51 15.65 -8.70 3.64
CA GLN A 51 17.04 -9.10 3.48
C GLN A 51 17.96 -7.86 3.42
N ASN A 52 17.61 -6.87 2.60
CA ASN A 52 18.37 -5.64 2.50
C ASN A 52 18.33 -4.83 3.80
N CYS A 53 17.19 -4.80 4.50
CA CYS A 53 17.09 -4.17 5.82
C CYS A 53 18.05 -4.82 6.81
N ASN A 54 18.00 -6.15 6.95
CA ASN A 54 18.84 -6.88 7.91
C ASN A 54 20.33 -6.66 7.63
N VAL A 55 20.74 -6.73 6.37
CA VAL A 55 22.11 -6.44 5.94
C VAL A 55 22.49 -5.00 6.31
N ALA A 56 21.70 -4.01 5.89
CA ALA A 56 22.01 -2.61 6.11
C ALA A 56 22.07 -2.23 7.60
N LEU A 57 21.20 -2.82 8.42
CA LEU A 57 21.15 -2.57 9.86
C LEU A 57 22.26 -3.28 10.64
N SER A 58 22.89 -4.30 10.08
CA SER A 58 24.00 -5.04 10.71
C SER A 58 25.33 -4.28 10.70
N TYR A 59 25.51 -3.35 9.74
CA TYR A 59 26.77 -2.62 9.61
C TYR A 59 26.82 -1.42 10.57
N LYS A 60 27.82 -1.45 11.46
CA LYS A 60 28.14 -0.32 12.35
C LYS A 60 29.14 0.66 11.74
N ASP A 61 29.96 0.18 10.80
CA ASP A 61 30.92 0.96 10.05
C ASP A 61 30.80 0.59 8.56
N THR A 62 30.52 1.58 7.72
CA THR A 62 30.38 1.45 6.28
C THR A 62 31.63 1.91 5.51
N SER A 63 32.70 2.27 6.21
CA SER A 63 33.95 2.81 5.65
C SER A 63 34.65 1.85 4.68
N ALA A 64 34.47 0.54 4.86
CA ALA A 64 35.05 -0.51 4.02
C ALA A 64 34.33 -0.69 2.67
N PHE A 65 33.14 -0.12 2.48
CA PHE A 65 32.39 -0.23 1.23
C PHE A 65 32.77 0.85 0.22
N LYS A 66 32.58 0.55 -1.06
CA LYS A 66 32.69 1.55 -2.12
C LYS A 66 31.67 2.66 -1.89
N PRO A 67 31.92 3.91 -2.36
CA PRO A 67 31.03 5.04 -2.09
C PRO A 67 29.56 4.80 -2.45
N ASN A 68 29.29 4.17 -3.59
CA ASN A 68 27.94 3.85 -4.05
C ASN A 68 27.24 2.76 -3.21
N GLU A 69 27.99 1.74 -2.78
CA GLU A 69 27.49 0.67 -1.90
C GLU A 69 27.16 1.23 -0.52
N ARG A 70 28.06 2.07 0.01
CA ARG A 70 27.86 2.81 1.27
C ARG A 70 26.59 3.64 1.23
N GLU A 71 26.41 4.45 0.19
CA GLU A 71 25.22 5.29 0.03
C GLU A 71 23.93 4.46 0.01
N CYS A 72 23.93 3.32 -0.71
CA CYS A 72 22.79 2.42 -0.75
C CYS A 72 22.47 1.82 0.63
N ILE A 73 23.49 1.32 1.35
CA ILE A 73 23.37 0.76 2.70
C ILE A 73 22.80 1.82 3.67
N GLU A 74 23.34 3.04 3.64
CA GLU A 74 22.92 4.13 4.51
C GLU A 74 21.48 4.55 4.22
N LYS A 75 21.08 4.65 2.94
CA LYS A 75 19.68 4.95 2.55
C LYS A 75 18.71 3.87 3.03
N VAL A 76 19.05 2.59 2.83
CA VAL A 76 18.21 1.48 3.29
C VAL A 76 18.09 1.49 4.81
N ALA A 77 19.19 1.65 5.55
CA ALA A 77 19.17 1.71 7.00
C ALA A 77 18.37 2.90 7.54
N ALA A 78 18.51 4.08 6.92
CA ALA A 78 17.78 5.29 7.27
C ALA A 78 16.27 5.14 7.04
N VAL A 79 15.86 4.56 5.91
CA VAL A 79 14.44 4.30 5.65
C VAL A 79 13.92 3.22 6.57
N ALA A 80 14.62 2.10 6.74
CA ALA A 80 14.17 0.98 7.58
C ALA A 80 13.81 1.42 9.00
N LYS A 81 14.65 2.26 9.64
CA LYS A 81 14.46 2.81 11.00
C LYS A 81 13.56 4.05 11.07
N ARG A 82 13.12 4.56 9.93
CA ARG A 82 12.27 5.75 9.92
C ARG A 82 10.94 5.38 10.56
N HIS A 83 10.61 6.09 11.63
CA HIS A 83 9.34 5.93 12.30
C HIS A 83 8.21 6.43 11.39
N LEU A 84 7.09 5.74 11.45
CA LEU A 84 5.87 6.14 10.78
C LEU A 84 5.34 7.45 11.39
N GLY A 85 4.64 8.23 10.58
CA GLY A 85 4.09 9.53 11.02
C GLY A 85 2.95 9.40 12.04
N SER A 86 2.32 10.52 12.38
CA SER A 86 1.39 10.70 13.51
C SER A 86 0.15 9.80 13.58
N ALA A 87 -0.10 8.95 12.59
CA ALA A 87 -1.27 8.08 12.53
C ALA A 87 -0.97 6.60 12.79
N GLU A 88 0.31 6.21 12.91
CA GLU A 88 0.68 4.81 13.04
C GLU A 88 1.97 4.62 13.85
N ASN A 89 1.99 3.60 14.72
CA ASN A 89 3.19 3.18 15.43
C ASN A 89 3.97 2.15 14.62
N GLY A 90 5.29 2.25 14.61
CA GLY A 90 6.18 1.31 13.92
C GLY A 90 7.22 2.03 13.07
N GLU A 91 8.00 1.24 12.34
CA GLU A 91 9.03 1.70 11.41
C GLU A 91 8.68 1.25 9.99
N TYR A 92 9.28 1.87 8.96
CA TYR A 92 9.05 1.42 7.58
C TYR A 92 9.52 -0.03 7.34
N MET A 93 10.43 -0.57 8.15
CA MET A 93 10.83 -1.98 8.08
C MET A 93 9.66 -2.94 8.32
N ASP A 94 8.64 -2.55 9.11
CA ASP A 94 7.43 -3.35 9.33
C ASP A 94 6.62 -3.55 8.04
N PHE A 95 6.87 -2.71 7.03
CA PHE A 95 6.27 -2.78 5.70
C PHE A 95 7.21 -3.35 4.63
N ALA A 96 8.42 -3.76 5.00
CA ALA A 96 9.33 -4.37 4.04
C ALA A 96 8.72 -5.66 3.46
N CYS A 97 8.93 -5.90 2.17
CA CYS A 97 8.51 -7.15 1.57
C CYS A 97 9.50 -8.28 1.92
N SER A 98 9.04 -9.53 1.80
CA SER A 98 9.94 -10.68 1.87
C SER A 98 10.88 -10.71 0.66
N SER A 99 11.92 -11.55 0.68
CA SER A 99 12.85 -11.68 -0.45
C SER A 99 12.20 -12.33 -1.69
N THR A 100 11.10 -13.06 -1.51
CA THR A 100 10.39 -13.77 -2.57
C THR A 100 9.14 -13.04 -3.06
N GLN A 101 8.66 -12.04 -2.31
CA GLN A 101 7.51 -11.23 -2.67
C GLN A 101 7.95 -9.79 -2.96
N HIS A 102 7.23 -9.13 -3.86
CA HIS A 102 7.50 -7.72 -4.20
C HIS A 102 6.43 -6.77 -3.63
N TYR A 103 5.75 -7.22 -2.56
CA TYR A 103 4.71 -6.50 -1.85
C TYR A 103 4.78 -6.79 -0.34
N SER A 104 4.27 -5.87 0.46
CA SER A 104 4.18 -5.96 1.91
C SER A 104 2.94 -6.73 2.33
N SER A 105 3.08 -7.76 3.16
CA SER A 105 1.93 -8.51 3.70
C SER A 105 0.97 -7.62 4.49
N VAL A 106 1.50 -6.61 5.22
CA VAL A 106 0.68 -5.64 5.96
C VAL A 106 -0.17 -4.80 5.01
N LEU A 107 0.40 -4.33 3.90
CA LEU A 107 -0.34 -3.54 2.90
C LEU A 107 -1.36 -4.39 2.13
N ILE A 108 -1.09 -5.68 1.91
CA ILE A 108 -2.08 -6.61 1.34
C ILE A 108 -3.27 -6.79 2.29
N GLN A 109 -3.02 -6.97 3.58
CA GLN A 109 -4.10 -7.08 4.57
C GLN A 109 -4.96 -5.81 4.63
N ARG A 110 -4.34 -4.64 4.49
CA ARG A 110 -5.06 -3.35 4.41
C ARG A 110 -5.88 -3.23 3.14
N LEU A 111 -5.33 -3.61 1.99
CA LEU A 111 -6.07 -3.66 0.74
C LEU A 111 -7.31 -4.56 0.87
N ALA A 112 -7.15 -5.78 1.41
CA ALA A 112 -8.28 -6.67 1.64
C ALA A 112 -9.33 -6.07 2.59
N SER A 113 -8.91 -5.27 3.58
CA SER A 113 -9.83 -4.56 4.46
C SER A 113 -10.58 -3.44 3.73
N ILE A 114 -9.90 -2.66 2.89
CA ILE A 114 -10.54 -1.64 2.03
C ILE A 114 -11.57 -2.28 1.09
N ILE A 115 -11.23 -3.41 0.48
CA ILE A 115 -12.14 -4.15 -0.41
C ILE A 115 -13.39 -4.62 0.35
N ARG A 116 -13.24 -5.15 1.57
CA ARG A 116 -14.39 -5.57 2.41
C ARG A 116 -15.29 -4.40 2.78
N GLU A 117 -14.71 -3.26 3.16
CA GLU A 117 -15.47 -2.06 3.51
C GLU A 117 -16.20 -1.44 2.30
N ALA A 118 -15.67 -1.64 1.08
CA ALA A 118 -16.35 -1.22 -0.14
C ALA A 118 -17.61 -2.05 -0.46
N GLY A 119 -17.74 -3.25 0.14
CA GLY A 119 -18.91 -4.11 0.02
C GLY A 119 -19.01 -4.86 -1.32
N GLY A 120 -20.14 -5.54 -1.53
CA GLY A 120 -20.34 -6.44 -2.68
C GLY A 120 -20.44 -5.78 -4.07
N HIS A 121 -20.44 -4.45 -4.13
CA HIS A 121 -20.46 -3.67 -5.37
C HIS A 121 -19.11 -3.01 -5.65
N ALA A 122 -18.01 -3.70 -5.32
CA ALA A 122 -16.65 -3.22 -5.52
C ALA A 122 -15.96 -3.89 -6.72
N SER A 123 -15.33 -3.10 -7.59
CA SER A 123 -14.43 -3.56 -8.64
C SER A 123 -13.01 -3.07 -8.36
N VAL A 124 -12.04 -3.97 -8.35
CA VAL A 124 -10.64 -3.64 -8.05
C VAL A 124 -9.81 -3.76 -9.32
N VAL A 125 -9.25 -2.66 -9.80
CA VAL A 125 -8.50 -2.60 -11.06
C VAL A 125 -7.01 -2.43 -10.79
N LEU A 126 -6.20 -3.36 -11.28
CA LEU A 126 -4.74 -3.26 -11.21
C LEU A 126 -4.22 -2.19 -12.18
N SER A 127 -3.88 -1.00 -11.66
CA SER A 127 -3.38 0.14 -12.45
C SER A 127 -1.86 0.15 -12.65
N SER A 128 -1.13 -0.77 -12.03
CA SER A 128 0.34 -0.84 -12.11
C SER A 128 0.86 -1.40 -13.45
N ASN A 129 2.19 -1.36 -13.62
CA ASN A 129 2.88 -2.05 -14.73
C ASN A 129 2.78 -3.58 -14.66
N TRP A 130 2.34 -4.15 -13.54
CA TRP A 130 2.20 -5.60 -13.37
C TRP A 130 1.07 -6.20 -14.22
N ARG A 131 0.21 -5.37 -14.81
CA ARG A 131 -0.75 -5.82 -15.84
C ARG A 131 -0.09 -6.40 -17.10
N LYS A 132 1.21 -6.15 -17.32
CA LYS A 132 1.94 -6.68 -18.49
C LYS A 132 2.18 -8.19 -18.34
N PRO A 133 2.10 -8.99 -19.43
CA PRO A 133 2.19 -10.47 -19.37
C PRO A 133 3.40 -11.02 -18.62
N LYS A 134 4.56 -10.33 -18.70
CA LYS A 134 5.79 -10.73 -18.00
C LYS A 134 5.66 -10.78 -16.48
N TYR A 135 4.64 -10.16 -15.89
CA TYR A 135 4.38 -10.17 -14.45
C TYR A 135 3.20 -11.07 -14.04
N ALA A 136 2.59 -11.81 -14.97
CA ALA A 136 1.40 -12.61 -14.69
C ALA A 136 1.57 -13.60 -13.53
N ALA A 137 2.76 -14.19 -13.39
CA ALA A 137 3.05 -15.08 -12.25
C ALA A 137 3.00 -14.33 -10.91
N ARG A 138 3.49 -13.09 -10.86
CA ARG A 138 3.46 -12.25 -9.65
C ARG A 138 2.04 -11.78 -9.33
N VAL A 139 1.26 -11.41 -10.34
CA VAL A 139 -0.16 -11.05 -10.18
C VAL A 139 -0.94 -12.23 -9.61
N ARG A 140 -0.78 -13.43 -10.16
CA ARG A 140 -1.42 -14.64 -9.60
C ARG A 140 -1.04 -14.90 -8.15
N GLN A 141 0.20 -14.62 -7.76
CA GLN A 141 0.64 -14.75 -6.37
C GLN A 141 -0.02 -13.69 -5.48
N LEU A 142 -0.07 -12.44 -5.93
CA LEU A 142 -0.74 -11.34 -5.24
C LEU A 142 -2.24 -11.63 -5.05
N GLU A 143 -2.93 -12.08 -6.09
CA GLU A 143 -4.34 -12.46 -6.03
C GLU A 143 -4.60 -13.57 -5.00
N ARG A 144 -3.72 -14.57 -4.91
CA ARG A 144 -3.83 -15.62 -3.88
C ARG A 144 -3.66 -15.07 -2.47
N GLU A 145 -2.73 -14.16 -2.24
CA GLU A 145 -2.57 -13.53 -0.92
C GLU A 145 -3.76 -12.65 -0.57
N VAL A 146 -4.28 -11.85 -1.52
CA VAL A 146 -5.51 -11.06 -1.31
C VAL A 146 -6.70 -11.99 -1.02
N SER A 147 -6.87 -13.06 -1.80
CA SER A 147 -7.92 -14.08 -1.59
C SER A 147 -7.87 -14.67 -0.18
N LYS A 148 -6.66 -15.01 0.29
CA LYS A 148 -6.46 -15.53 1.65
C LYS A 148 -6.93 -14.55 2.73
N HIS A 149 -6.72 -13.26 2.55
CA HIS A 149 -7.16 -12.23 3.51
C HIS A 149 -8.65 -11.89 3.39
N LEU A 150 -9.26 -12.07 2.22
CA LEU A 150 -10.69 -11.89 2.00
C LEU A 150 -11.51 -13.10 2.47
N GLY A 151 -10.94 -14.31 2.39
CA GLY A 151 -11.64 -15.57 2.65
C GLY A 151 -12.41 -16.12 1.44
N GLU A 152 -12.26 -15.50 0.27
CA GLU A 152 -12.89 -15.88 -0.99
C GLU A 152 -11.93 -15.69 -2.17
N GLU A 153 -12.26 -16.25 -3.33
CA GLU A 153 -11.42 -16.08 -4.52
C GLU A 153 -11.44 -14.62 -5.00
N PHE A 154 -10.24 -14.06 -5.18
CA PHE A 154 -10.05 -12.71 -5.70
C PHE A 154 -9.23 -12.73 -7.00
N ARG A 155 -9.64 -11.88 -7.94
CA ARG A 155 -8.96 -11.56 -9.20
C ARG A 155 -9.09 -10.06 -9.48
N PHE A 156 -8.05 -9.48 -10.08
CA PHE A 156 -8.09 -8.11 -10.60
C PHE A 156 -8.84 -8.01 -11.94
#